data_AF-A0A7S1TMM0-F1
#
_entry.id   AF-A0A7S1TMM0-F1
#
_cell.length_a   1.000
_cell.length_b   1.000
_cell.length_c   1.000
_cell.angle_alpha   90.00
_cell.angle_beta   90.00
_cell.angle_gamma   90.00
#
_symmetry.space_group_name_H-M   'P 1'
#
loop_
_entity.id
_entity.type
_entity.pdbx_description
1 polymer ?
#
loop_
_entity_poly.entity_id
_entity_poly.type
_entity_poly.pdbx_seq_one_letter_code
_entity_poly.pdbx_strand_id
1 'polypeptide(L)'
;VDTCSAEFEAFTPYLYSAYESASSWGTDEEILQGMQTETPGPTGKTKVMILGGGPNRIGQGIEFDYCCVHACFALRDAGFETVMVNSNPETVSTDYDTADRLYFEPLTLEDVIAIIEAEKPDGLIIQFGGQTPLKLAVPLEKYLKSSEAADAGVTCKIWGTSPDSIDAAE
;
A
#
# COMPACT_ATOMS: atom_id res chain seq x y z
N VAL A 1 6.44 3.11 -12.35
CA VAL A 1 6.19 4.24 -13.29
C VAL A 1 7.45 5.07 -13.39
N ASP A 2 8.02 5.15 -14.59
CA ASP A 2 9.36 5.70 -14.84
C ASP A 2 9.39 6.89 -15.82
N THR A 3 8.24 7.28 -16.37
CA THR A 3 8.05 8.29 -17.43
C THR A 3 8.66 7.97 -18.81
N CYS A 4 9.41 6.88 -18.94
CA CYS A 4 10.23 6.57 -20.12
C CYS A 4 10.11 5.12 -20.62
N SER A 5 9.12 4.36 -20.14
CA SER A 5 8.85 2.99 -20.60
C SER A 5 10.08 2.07 -20.51
N ALA A 6 10.73 2.09 -19.35
CA ALA A 6 11.94 1.35 -19.03
C ALA A 6 13.19 1.70 -19.89
N GLU A 7 13.20 2.83 -20.61
CA GLU A 7 14.41 3.30 -21.30
C GLU A 7 15.54 3.63 -20.30
N PHE A 8 15.18 4.16 -19.14
CA PHE A 8 16.11 4.49 -18.05
C PHE A 8 15.62 3.92 -16.72
N GLU A 9 16.57 3.59 -15.84
CA GLU A 9 16.27 3.17 -14.47
C GLU A 9 15.63 4.32 -13.68
N ALA A 10 14.46 4.06 -13.09
CA ALA A 10 13.77 5.00 -12.22
C ALA A 10 14.10 4.71 -10.75
N PHE A 11 14.51 5.75 -10.02
CA PHE A 11 14.78 5.66 -8.58
C PHE A 11 13.57 5.96 -7.71
N THR A 12 12.50 6.47 -8.31
CA THR A 12 11.27 6.86 -7.63
C THR A 12 10.29 5.68 -7.58
N PRO A 13 9.94 5.17 -6.39
CA PRO A 13 9.08 3.99 -6.25
C PRO A 13 7.59 4.36 -6.35
N TYR A 14 7.18 4.74 -7.57
CA TYR A 14 5.79 4.96 -7.94
C TYR A 14 5.24 3.73 -8.69
N LEU A 15 4.38 2.96 -8.02
CA LEU A 15 4.04 1.58 -8.38
C LEU A 15 2.55 1.41 -8.67
N TYR A 16 2.23 0.44 -9.52
CA TYR A 16 0.88 -0.06 -9.78
C TYR A 16 0.94 -1.57 -10.04
N SER A 17 -0.19 -2.26 -9.88
CA SER A 17 -0.35 -3.69 -10.08
C SER A 17 -0.75 -3.99 -11.53
N ALA A 18 -0.23 -5.10 -12.06
CA ALA A 18 -0.60 -5.59 -13.38
C ALA A 18 -0.54 -7.11 -13.41
N TYR A 19 -1.59 -7.75 -13.95
CA TYR A 19 -1.61 -9.18 -14.22
C TYR A 19 -0.94 -9.48 -15.56
N GLU A 20 0.35 -9.15 -15.66
CA GLU A 20 1.16 -9.52 -16.82
C GLU A 20 1.88 -10.83 -16.53
N SER A 21 1.70 -11.81 -17.42
CA SER A 21 2.54 -13.01 -17.41
C SER A 21 3.72 -12.80 -18.34
N ALA A 22 4.84 -13.43 -18.00
CA ALA A 22 6.04 -13.36 -18.83
C ALA A 22 5.88 -13.92 -20.24
N SER A 23 4.91 -14.80 -20.44
CA SER A 23 4.52 -15.27 -21.78
C SER A 23 3.88 -14.18 -22.66
N SER A 24 3.41 -13.06 -22.09
CA SER A 24 2.85 -11.94 -22.86
C SER A 24 3.92 -11.16 -23.62
N TRP A 25 5.17 -11.24 -23.19
CA TRP A 25 6.31 -10.50 -23.76
C TRP A 25 7.27 -11.39 -24.57
N GLY A 26 7.17 -12.72 -24.46
CA GLY A 26 7.95 -13.68 -25.23
C GLY A 26 8.13 -15.02 -24.52
N THR A 27 8.85 -15.97 -25.15
CA THR A 27 9.21 -17.26 -24.54
C THR A 27 10.68 -17.34 -24.13
N ASP A 28 11.41 -16.24 -24.26
CA ASP A 28 12.84 -16.21 -23.95
C ASP A 28 13.03 -16.38 -22.44
N GLU A 29 13.90 -17.32 -22.03
CA GLU A 29 14.12 -17.64 -20.62
C GLU A 29 14.57 -16.42 -19.81
N GLU A 30 15.32 -15.48 -20.39
CA GLU A 30 15.68 -14.21 -19.72
C GLU A 30 14.45 -13.33 -19.39
N ILE A 31 13.44 -13.29 -20.27
CA ILE A 31 12.18 -12.55 -20.04
C ILE A 31 11.36 -13.27 -18.96
N LEU A 32 11.27 -14.60 -19.05
CA LEU A 32 10.55 -15.43 -18.08
C LEU A 32 11.16 -15.38 -16.67
N GLN A 33 12.48 -15.22 -16.58
CA GLN A 33 13.22 -15.20 -15.32
C GLN A 33 13.37 -13.78 -14.75
N GLY A 34 13.27 -12.76 -15.61
CA GLY A 34 13.35 -11.34 -15.28
C GLY A 34 12.04 -10.69 -14.82
N MET A 35 10.87 -11.28 -15.12
CA MET A 35 9.58 -10.80 -14.59
C MET A 35 9.41 -11.20 -13.11
N GLN A 36 10.10 -10.46 -12.26
CA GLN A 36 9.89 -10.39 -10.82
C GLN A 36 9.08 -9.12 -10.52
N THR A 37 8.44 -9.07 -9.36
CA THR A 37 7.76 -7.84 -8.94
C THR A 37 8.76 -6.69 -8.87
N GLU A 38 8.39 -5.50 -9.37
CA GLU A 38 9.19 -4.28 -9.21
C GLU A 38 9.05 -3.66 -7.81
N THR A 39 8.34 -4.34 -6.90
CA THR A 39 8.30 -3.98 -5.48
C THR A 39 9.74 -3.99 -4.94
N PRO A 40 10.25 -2.86 -4.43
CA PRO A 40 11.64 -2.80 -3.98
C PRO A 40 11.93 -3.80 -2.86
N GLY A 41 13.15 -4.34 -2.83
CA GLY A 41 13.57 -5.27 -1.79
C GLY A 41 13.51 -4.70 -0.36
N PRO A 42 13.66 -5.54 0.67
CA PRO A 42 13.65 -5.09 2.06
C PRO A 42 14.83 -4.15 2.36
N THR A 43 14.55 -3.01 3.00
CA THR A 43 15.59 -2.03 3.38
C THR A 43 16.18 -2.29 4.77
N GLY A 44 15.60 -3.22 5.53
CA GLY A 44 15.93 -3.49 6.94
C GLY A 44 15.29 -2.52 7.94
N LYS A 45 14.59 -1.49 7.47
CA LYS A 45 13.77 -0.62 8.33
C LYS A 45 12.41 -1.28 8.61
N THR A 46 11.81 -0.91 9.74
CA THR A 46 10.41 -1.27 10.04
C THR A 46 9.49 -0.54 9.08
N LYS A 47 8.64 -1.30 8.38
CA LYS A 47 7.80 -0.79 7.31
C LYS A 47 6.36 -0.59 7.78
N VAL A 48 5.81 0.57 7.50
CA VAL A 48 4.45 0.95 7.89
C VAL A 48 3.67 1.32 6.65
N MET A 49 2.58 0.60 6.41
CA MET A 49 1.66 0.87 5.32
C MET A 49 0.51 1.75 5.79
N ILE A 50 0.18 2.79 5.03
CA ILE A 50 -0.89 3.75 5.30
C ILE A 50 -1.90 3.66 4.16
N LEU A 51 -3.16 3.41 4.50
CA LEU A 51 -4.25 3.40 3.53
C LEU A 51 -4.88 4.79 3.42
N GLY A 52 -4.89 5.34 2.21
CA GLY A 52 -5.57 6.58 1.86
C GLY A 52 -7.09 6.45 1.86
N GLY A 53 -7.78 7.50 1.39
CA GLY A 53 -9.25 7.53 1.34
C GLY A 53 -9.88 7.18 0.00
N GLY A 54 -9.09 7.11 -1.07
CA GLY A 54 -9.60 7.03 -2.43
C GLY A 54 -10.24 8.34 -2.89
N PRO A 55 -11.11 8.32 -3.92
CA PRO A 55 -11.64 9.53 -4.54
C PRO A 55 -12.49 10.36 -3.56
N ASN A 56 -12.29 11.67 -3.56
CA ASN A 56 -13.02 12.62 -2.72
C ASN A 56 -14.53 12.57 -2.96
N ARG A 57 -15.32 12.62 -1.89
CA ARG A 57 -16.80 12.65 -1.92
C ARG A 57 -17.32 13.59 -0.84
N ILE A 58 -18.60 13.97 -0.93
CA ILE A 58 -19.24 14.76 0.14
C ILE A 58 -19.15 13.96 1.46
N GLY A 59 -18.52 14.56 2.48
CA GLY A 59 -18.25 13.92 3.78
C GLY A 59 -16.94 13.14 3.85
N GLN A 60 -16.18 13.09 2.76
CA GLN A 60 -14.84 12.48 2.66
C GLN A 60 -13.95 13.35 1.78
N GLY A 61 -13.44 14.43 2.37
CA GLY A 61 -12.64 15.42 1.65
C GLY A 61 -11.14 15.32 1.93
N ILE A 62 -10.47 16.42 1.60
CA ILE A 62 -9.02 16.60 1.71
C ILE A 62 -8.50 16.51 3.16
N GLU A 63 -9.38 16.66 4.16
CA GLU A 63 -9.01 16.50 5.56
C GLU A 63 -8.43 15.12 5.88
N PHE A 64 -8.90 14.07 5.19
CA PHE A 64 -8.36 12.71 5.36
C PHE A 64 -7.02 12.54 4.64
N ASP A 65 -6.86 13.18 3.48
CA ASP A 65 -5.57 13.25 2.78
C ASP A 65 -4.50 13.92 3.64
N TYR A 66 -4.84 15.05 4.27
CA TYR A 66 -3.97 15.73 5.23
C TYR A 66 -3.53 14.81 6.38
N CYS A 67 -4.44 14.02 6.95
CA CYS A 67 -4.11 13.07 8.02
C CYS A 67 -3.12 12.00 7.54
N CYS A 68 -3.34 11.43 6.35
CA CYS A 68 -2.47 10.43 5.74
C CYS A 68 -1.06 10.99 5.46
N VAL A 69 -0.95 12.19 4.88
CA VAL A 69 0.33 12.86 4.62
C VAL A 69 1.11 13.10 5.91
N HIS A 70 0.46 13.62 6.95
CA HIS A 70 1.11 13.86 8.24
C HIS A 70 1.56 12.57 8.93
N ALA A 71 0.84 11.46 8.74
CA ALA A 71 1.26 10.17 9.24
C ALA A 71 2.55 9.69 8.56
N CYS A 72 2.64 9.81 7.22
CA CYS A 72 3.86 9.51 6.49
C CYS A 72 5.04 10.33 6.99
N PHE A 73 4.86 11.65 7.14
CA PHE A 73 5.94 12.52 7.62
C PHE A 73 6.41 12.16 9.03
N ALA A 74 5.47 11.97 9.96
CA ALA A 74 5.81 11.62 11.34
C ALA A 74 6.51 10.25 11.44
N LEU A 75 6.09 9.26 10.65
CA LEU A 75 6.71 7.94 10.60
C LEU A 75 8.11 8.00 9.98
N ARG A 76 8.28 8.76 8.89
CA ARG A 76 9.58 8.98 8.26
C ARG A 76 10.56 9.66 9.21
N ASP A 77 10.13 10.69 9.92
CA ASP A 77 10.93 11.39 10.94
C ASP A 77 11.31 10.47 12.12
N ALA A 78 10.45 9.50 12.43
CA ALA A 78 10.72 8.46 13.44
C ALA A 78 11.57 7.28 12.91
N GLY A 79 11.98 7.31 11.64
CA GLY A 79 12.88 6.32 11.03
C GLY A 79 12.20 5.09 10.44
N PHE A 80 10.88 5.09 10.31
CA PHE A 80 10.14 4.03 9.61
C PHE A 80 10.25 4.19 8.09
N GLU A 81 10.11 3.08 7.37
CA GLU A 81 9.86 3.09 5.92
C GLU A 81 8.35 3.14 5.68
N THR A 82 7.89 4.10 4.90
CA THR A 82 6.47 4.39 4.70
C THR A 82 5.98 3.92 3.33
N VAL A 83 4.85 3.19 3.32
CA VAL A 83 4.18 2.74 2.10
C VAL A 83 2.79 3.37 2.04
N MET A 84 2.55 4.25 1.08
CA MET A 84 1.24 4.85 0.84
C MET A 84 0.47 4.05 -0.21
N VAL A 85 -0.79 3.74 0.08
CA VAL A 85 -1.73 3.15 -0.89
C VAL A 85 -2.92 4.07 -1.06
N ASN A 86 -3.09 4.65 -2.25
CA ASN A 86 -4.23 5.52 -2.54
C ASN A 86 -4.52 5.56 -4.04
N SER A 87 -5.74 5.90 -4.44
CA SER A 87 -6.19 5.96 -5.85
C SER A 87 -6.67 7.34 -6.30
N ASN A 88 -6.56 8.36 -5.45
CA ASN A 88 -7.02 9.70 -5.78
C ASN A 88 -5.92 10.49 -6.52
N PRO A 89 -6.08 10.85 -7.79
CA PRO A 89 -5.05 11.58 -8.53
C PRO A 89 -4.89 13.05 -8.10
N GLU A 90 -5.81 13.58 -7.28
CA GLU A 90 -5.83 15.01 -6.90
C GLU A 90 -5.12 15.29 -5.57
N THR A 91 -4.57 14.27 -4.91
CA THR A 91 -4.10 14.35 -3.52
C THR A 91 -2.60 14.49 -3.36
N VAL A 92 -2.17 15.06 -2.23
CA VAL A 92 -0.74 15.15 -1.88
C VAL A 92 -0.22 13.80 -1.38
N SER A 93 -1.07 12.94 -0.81
CA SER A 93 -0.66 11.57 -0.46
C SER A 93 -0.19 10.76 -1.67
N THR A 94 -0.67 11.06 -2.87
CA THR A 94 -0.25 10.43 -4.12
C THR A 94 0.89 11.16 -4.82
N ASP A 95 1.55 12.10 -4.15
CA ASP A 95 2.86 12.58 -4.55
C ASP A 95 3.92 11.56 -4.12
N TYR A 96 4.83 11.21 -5.02
CA TYR A 96 5.88 10.24 -4.76
C TYR A 96 6.90 10.74 -3.71
N ASP A 97 6.96 12.04 -3.43
CA ASP A 97 7.81 12.62 -2.37
C ASP A 97 7.21 12.45 -0.96
N THR A 98 5.94 12.03 -0.85
CA THR A 98 5.23 11.95 0.42
C THR A 98 5.62 10.72 1.24
N ALA A 99 5.81 9.58 0.59
CA ALA A 99 6.13 8.30 1.21
C ALA A 99 7.37 7.68 0.56
N ASP A 100 8.03 6.77 1.26
CA ASP A 100 9.18 6.04 0.70
C ASP A 100 8.75 5.15 -0.47
N ARG A 101 7.48 4.70 -0.52
CA ARG A 101 6.88 3.95 -1.63
C ARG A 101 5.43 4.37 -1.81
N LEU A 102 5.01 4.52 -3.06
CA LEU A 102 3.63 4.87 -3.40
C LEU A 102 3.04 3.80 -4.33
N TYR A 103 1.93 3.20 -3.89
CA TYR A 103 1.08 2.33 -4.71
C TYR A 103 -0.17 3.10 -5.13
N PHE A 104 -0.30 3.35 -6.43
CA PHE A 104 -1.50 3.95 -7.02
C PHE A 104 -2.54 2.88 -7.33
N GLU A 105 -3.12 2.32 -6.27
CA GLU A 105 -4.01 1.18 -6.37
C GLU A 105 -5.39 1.47 -5.77
N PRO A 106 -6.45 0.79 -6.26
CA PRO A 106 -7.76 0.86 -5.63
C PRO A 106 -7.67 0.35 -4.18
N LEU A 107 -8.48 0.93 -3.29
CA LEU A 107 -8.57 0.50 -1.90
C LEU A 107 -9.63 -0.60 -1.76
N THR A 108 -9.48 -1.69 -2.51
CA THR A 108 -10.28 -2.90 -2.31
C THR A 108 -9.53 -3.88 -1.41
N LEU A 109 -10.25 -4.86 -0.86
CA LEU A 109 -9.64 -5.89 -0.01
C LEU A 109 -8.58 -6.69 -0.77
N GLU A 110 -8.85 -7.04 -2.03
CA GLU A 110 -7.97 -7.83 -2.87
C GLU A 110 -6.67 -7.08 -3.17
N ASP A 111 -6.78 -5.84 -3.66
CA ASP A 111 -5.62 -5.02 -4.02
C ASP A 111 -4.73 -4.74 -2.78
N VAL A 112 -5.35 -4.43 -1.65
CA VAL A 112 -4.62 -4.18 -0.39
C VAL A 112 -3.91 -5.45 0.10
N ILE A 113 -4.54 -6.62 0.01
CA ILE A 113 -3.90 -7.89 0.36
C ILE A 113 -2.71 -8.17 -0.55
N ALA A 114 -2.86 -7.99 -1.86
CA ALA A 114 -1.77 -8.20 -2.82
C ALA A 114 -0.55 -7.33 -2.50
N ILE A 115 -0.77 -6.07 -2.11
CA ILE A 115 0.30 -5.16 -1.67
C ILE A 115 0.90 -5.65 -0.34
N ILE A 116 0.09 -6.07 0.64
CA ILE A 116 0.59 -6.61 1.92
C ILE A 116 1.50 -7.82 1.69
N GLU A 117 1.14 -8.72 0.77
CA GLU A 117 1.93 -9.91 0.46
C GLU A 117 3.25 -9.55 -0.24
N ALA A 118 3.24 -8.56 -1.12
CA ALA A 118 4.43 -8.08 -1.82
C ALA A 118 5.37 -7.29 -0.89
N GLU A 119 4.82 -6.33 -0.12
CA GLU A 119 5.59 -5.40 0.71
C GLU A 119 5.95 -5.97 2.08
N LYS A 120 5.13 -6.89 2.61
CA LYS A 120 5.24 -7.47 3.96
C LYS A 120 5.47 -6.42 5.06
N PRO A 121 4.59 -5.41 5.19
CA PRO A 121 4.76 -4.37 6.20
C PRO A 121 4.64 -4.94 7.62
N ASP A 122 5.31 -4.29 8.58
CA ASP A 122 5.19 -4.62 10.00
C ASP A 122 3.90 -4.05 10.60
N GLY A 123 3.51 -2.87 10.12
CA GLY A 123 2.37 -2.10 10.62
C GLY A 123 1.45 -1.62 9.52
N LEU A 124 0.16 -1.59 9.83
CA LEU A 124 -0.89 -1.08 8.95
C LEU A 124 -1.72 -0.01 9.67
N ILE A 125 -1.80 1.18 9.08
CA ILE A 125 -2.62 2.31 9.54
C ILE A 125 -3.80 2.48 8.59
N ILE A 126 -5.02 2.41 9.14
CA ILE A 126 -6.28 2.44 8.39
C ILE A 126 -7.22 3.57 8.83
N GLN A 127 -6.90 4.26 9.92
CA GLN A 127 -7.81 5.17 10.61
C GLN A 127 -7.84 6.58 10.01
N PHE A 128 -6.85 6.93 9.19
CA PHE A 128 -6.66 8.30 8.70
C PHE A 128 -7.30 8.58 7.34
N GLY A 129 -7.53 7.57 6.51
CA GLY A 129 -8.14 7.74 5.18
C GLY A 129 -9.69 7.82 5.19
N GLY A 130 -10.33 7.91 6.35
CA GLY A 130 -11.80 7.97 6.46
C GLY A 130 -12.49 6.62 6.24
N GLN A 131 -13.74 6.62 5.75
CA GLN A 131 -14.57 5.39 5.72
C GLN A 131 -14.05 4.30 4.79
N THR A 132 -13.34 4.67 3.70
CA THR A 132 -12.87 3.69 2.71
C THR A 132 -11.95 2.65 3.36
N PRO A 133 -10.85 3.03 4.03
CA PRO A 133 -10.01 2.07 4.74
C PRO A 133 -10.64 1.53 6.03
N LEU A 134 -11.50 2.31 6.72
CA LEU A 134 -12.19 1.81 7.93
C LEU A 134 -13.08 0.61 7.64
N LYS A 135 -13.79 0.59 6.50
CA LYS A 135 -14.59 -0.57 6.06
C LYS A 135 -13.76 -1.82 5.77
N LEU A 136 -12.46 -1.66 5.53
CA LEU A 136 -11.54 -2.77 5.32
C LEU A 136 -10.98 -3.32 6.64
N ALA A 137 -11.20 -2.65 7.78
CA ALA A 137 -10.61 -3.02 9.08
C ALA A 137 -10.87 -4.48 9.46
N VAL A 138 -12.13 -4.88 9.55
CA VAL A 138 -12.52 -6.24 9.96
C VAL A 138 -12.14 -7.29 8.91
N PRO A 139 -12.40 -7.09 7.60
CA PRO A 139 -11.94 -8.03 6.57
C PRO A 139 -10.42 -8.23 6.55
N LEU A 140 -9.63 -7.15 6.67
CA LEU A 140 -8.18 -7.22 6.71
C LEU A 140 -7.70 -7.93 7.98
N GLU A 141 -8.29 -7.65 9.14
CA GLU A 141 -7.91 -8.34 10.37
C GLU A 141 -8.15 -9.85 10.27
N LYS A 142 -9.26 -10.25 9.65
CA LYS A 142 -9.58 -11.66 9.41
C LYS A 142 -8.53 -12.31 8.50
N TYR A 143 -8.11 -11.65 7.43
CA TYR A 143 -7.04 -12.13 6.56
C TYR A 143 -5.70 -12.23 7.33
N LEU A 144 -5.29 -11.17 8.05
CA LEU A 144 -4.03 -11.15 8.79
C LEU A 144 -3.94 -12.23 9.89
N LYS A 145 -5.08 -12.73 10.38
CA LYS A 145 -5.16 -13.85 11.35
C LYS A 145 -5.34 -15.22 10.68
N SER A 146 -5.49 -15.29 9.36
CA SER A 146 -5.73 -16.55 8.64
C SER A 146 -4.43 -17.34 8.43
N SER A 147 -4.57 -18.63 8.14
CA SER A 147 -3.43 -19.46 7.74
C SER A 147 -2.85 -19.01 6.38
N GLU A 148 -3.69 -18.43 5.51
CA GLU A 148 -3.26 -17.96 4.18
C GLU A 148 -2.21 -16.84 4.32
N ALA A 149 -2.45 -15.87 5.22
CA ALA A 149 -1.47 -14.83 5.52
C ALA A 149 -0.17 -15.42 6.12
N ALA A 150 -0.28 -16.43 6.99
CA ALA A 150 0.88 -17.11 7.55
C ALA A 150 1.70 -17.85 6.48
N ASP A 151 1.04 -18.53 5.53
CA ASP A 151 1.68 -19.24 4.42
C ASP A 151 2.34 -18.27 3.43
N ALA A 152 1.78 -17.08 3.24
CA ALA A 152 2.41 -15.97 2.50
C ALA A 152 3.59 -15.31 3.25
N GLY A 153 3.80 -15.68 4.53
CA GLY A 153 4.83 -15.10 5.39
C GLY A 153 4.52 -13.66 5.82
N VAL A 154 3.24 -13.30 5.90
CA VAL A 154 2.77 -12.00 6.37
C VAL A 154 2.72 -11.99 7.89
N THR A 155 3.40 -11.02 8.52
CA THR A 155 3.39 -10.79 9.97
C THR A 155 2.77 -9.45 10.36
N CYS A 156 2.16 -8.76 9.38
CA CYS A 156 1.59 -7.43 9.49
C CYS A 156 0.50 -7.36 10.58
N LYS A 157 0.43 -6.22 11.28
CA LYS A 157 -0.61 -5.92 12.26
C LYS A 157 -1.24 -4.56 12.01
N ILE A 158 -2.54 -4.47 12.20
CA ILE A 158 -3.22 -3.17 12.28
C ILE A 158 -2.77 -2.47 13.55
N TRP A 159 -2.22 -1.27 13.41
CA TRP A 159 -1.75 -0.44 14.52
C TRP A 159 -2.80 0.58 14.91
N GLY A 160 -2.80 1.00 16.19
CA GLY A 160 -3.78 1.94 16.73
C GLY A 160 -5.03 1.25 17.27
N THR A 161 -6.19 1.88 17.11
CA THR A 161 -7.48 1.35 17.58
C THR A 161 -7.80 0.03 16.87
N SER A 162 -8.23 -0.98 17.63
CA SER A 162 -8.50 -2.31 17.07
C SER A 162 -9.70 -2.31 16.12
N PRO A 163 -9.70 -3.17 15.09
CA PRO A 163 -10.86 -3.37 14.20
C PRO A 163 -12.16 -3.66 14.94
N ASP A 164 -12.12 -4.50 15.98
CA ASP A 164 -13.29 -4.78 16.82
C ASP A 164 -13.84 -3.51 17.52
N SER A 165 -12.96 -2.58 17.92
CA SER A 165 -13.39 -1.33 18.56
C SER A 165 -13.97 -0.35 17.54
N ILE A 166 -13.50 -0.40 16.30
CA ILE A 166 -14.03 0.39 15.18
C ILE A 166 -15.44 -0.10 14.84
N ASP A 167 -15.60 -1.42 14.68
CA ASP A 167 -16.89 -2.06 14.35
C ASP A 167 -17.94 -1.84 15.45
N ALA A 168 -17.56 -1.91 16.72
CA ALA A 168 -18.47 -1.66 17.83
C ALA A 168 -18.97 -0.21 17.94
N ALA A 169 -18.30 0.74 17.29
CA ALA A 169 -18.59 2.17 17.37
C ALA A 169 -19.32 2.74 16.15
N GLU A 170 -19.42 1.97 15.05
CA GLU A 170 -20.16 2.31 13.82
C GLU A 170 -21.64 1.89 13.93
#